data_AF-A0A7Z2VT11-F1
#
_entry.id   AF-A0A7Z2VT11-F1
#
_cell.length_a   1.000
_cell.length_b   1.000
_cell.length_c   1.000
_cell.angle_alpha   90.00
_cell.angle_beta   90.00
_cell.angle_gamma   90.00
#
_symmetry.space_group_name_H-M   'P 1'
#
loop_
_entity.id
_entity.type
_entity.pdbx_description
1 polymer ?
#
loop_
_entity_poly.entity_id
_entity_poly.type
_entity_poly.pdbx_seq_one_letter_code
_entity_poly.pdbx_strand_id
1 'polypeptide(L)'
;MTRAAHVTHGNTAARLEKIRKLVTALQAGEMMREDIASLLKVGPSGVRGYINDLRGAGVMGIARYVDGTAYALGRAVYCILMDAEQAAAYLAGLAALPVARAGGGRSGLEVAARDPSRHFHILRDDEPYSVRVSRKPTARDPLVAALFGAGPAAMGARA
;
A
#
# COMPACT_ATOMS: atom_id res chain seq x y z
N MET A 1 -17.68 -9.46 -20.65
CA MET A 1 -16.39 -10.15 -20.41
C MET A 1 -15.34 -9.11 -20.06
N THR A 2 -15.04 -8.96 -18.77
CA THR A 2 -14.08 -7.95 -18.27
C THR A 2 -12.69 -8.61 -18.27
N ARG A 3 -11.83 -8.19 -19.19
CA ARG A 3 -10.46 -8.73 -19.33
C ARG A 3 -9.66 -8.32 -18.09
N ALA A 4 -9.12 -9.30 -17.36
CA ALA A 4 -8.30 -9.01 -16.18
C ALA A 4 -7.05 -8.21 -16.58
N ALA A 5 -6.84 -7.06 -15.94
CA ALA A 5 -5.68 -6.20 -16.21
C ALA A 5 -4.51 -6.59 -15.30
N HIS A 6 -3.27 -6.53 -15.78
CA HIS A 6 -2.12 -6.76 -14.91
C HIS A 6 -1.94 -5.62 -13.90
N VAL A 7 -1.60 -5.97 -12.65
CA VAL A 7 -1.25 -4.98 -11.63
C VAL A 7 0.06 -4.29 -12.02
N THR A 8 -0.01 -2.97 -12.26
CA THR A 8 1.07 -2.21 -12.93
C THR A 8 1.94 -1.34 -12.02
N HIS A 9 1.56 -1.06 -10.78
CA HIS A 9 2.33 -0.13 -9.94
C HIS A 9 3.48 -0.79 -9.15
N GLY A 10 4.73 -0.38 -9.40
CA GLY A 10 5.87 -0.68 -8.53
C GLY A 10 6.24 -2.16 -8.45
N ASN A 11 6.38 -2.82 -9.60
CA ASN A 11 6.65 -4.26 -9.72
C ASN A 11 8.07 -4.65 -9.30
N THR A 12 8.36 -4.55 -8.01
CA THR A 12 9.53 -5.20 -7.42
C THR A 12 9.35 -6.72 -7.46
N ALA A 13 10.46 -7.47 -7.59
CA ALA A 13 10.42 -8.94 -7.66
C ALA A 13 9.64 -9.57 -6.49
N ALA A 14 9.88 -9.06 -5.27
CA ALA A 14 9.20 -9.51 -4.06
C ALA A 14 7.67 -9.25 -4.10
N ARG A 15 7.23 -8.17 -4.73
CA ARG A 15 5.79 -7.87 -4.88
C ARG A 15 5.14 -8.82 -5.88
N LEU A 16 5.78 -9.09 -7.01
CA LEU A 16 5.29 -10.04 -8.01
C LEU A 16 5.22 -11.47 -7.43
N GLU A 17 6.22 -11.89 -6.67
CA GLU A 17 6.22 -13.18 -5.99
C GLU A 17 5.04 -13.31 -5.02
N LYS A 18 4.77 -12.28 -4.21
CA LYS A 18 3.61 -12.23 -3.31
C LYS A 18 2.28 -12.29 -4.07
N ILE A 19 2.17 -11.60 -5.20
CA ILE A 19 0.97 -11.66 -6.06
C ILE A 19 0.78 -13.08 -6.61
N ARG A 20 1.84 -13.71 -7.12
CA ARG A 20 1.80 -15.09 -7.63
C ARG A 20 1.34 -16.05 -6.53
N LYS A 21 1.94 -15.95 -5.34
CA LYS A 21 1.58 -16.77 -4.19
C LYS A 21 0.11 -16.60 -3.79
N LEU A 22 -0.39 -15.36 -3.77
CA LEU A 22 -1.78 -15.06 -3.43
C LEU A 22 -2.76 -15.62 -4.48
N VAL A 23 -2.48 -15.44 -5.78
CA VAL A 23 -3.32 -15.98 -6.86
C VAL A 23 -3.36 -17.50 -6.79
N THR A 24 -2.22 -18.17 -6.65
CA THR A 24 -2.17 -19.63 -6.51
C THR A 24 -2.93 -20.12 -5.28
N ALA A 25 -2.84 -19.42 -4.15
CA ALA A 25 -3.59 -19.78 -2.95
C ALA A 25 -5.11 -19.63 -3.14
N LEU A 26 -5.55 -18.57 -3.83
CA LEU A 26 -6.97 -18.34 -4.11
C LEU A 26 -7.55 -19.28 -5.18
N GLN A 27 -6.70 -19.90 -6.01
CA GLN A 27 -7.13 -21.02 -6.86
C GLN A 27 -7.45 -22.27 -6.03
N ALA A 28 -6.80 -22.46 -4.89
CA ALA A 28 -7.02 -23.60 -4.01
C ALA A 28 -8.25 -23.41 -3.09
N GLY A 29 -8.63 -22.17 -2.78
CA GLY A 29 -9.82 -21.91 -1.99
C GLY A 29 -10.05 -20.46 -1.60
N GLU A 30 -11.17 -20.24 -0.94
CA GLU A 30 -11.56 -18.96 -0.35
C GLU A 30 -10.66 -18.57 0.83
N MET A 31 -10.34 -17.27 0.99
CA MET A 31 -9.48 -16.79 2.08
C MET A 31 -10.01 -15.51 2.74
N MET A 32 -9.81 -15.38 4.06
CA MET A 32 -10.07 -14.12 4.79
C MET A 32 -8.86 -13.19 4.75
N ARG A 33 -9.02 -11.93 5.17
CA ARG A 33 -7.92 -10.94 5.15
C ARG A 33 -6.77 -11.34 6.06
N GLU A 34 -7.10 -11.96 7.19
CA GLU A 34 -6.17 -12.44 8.20
C GLU A 34 -5.32 -13.59 7.66
N ASP A 35 -5.94 -14.50 6.89
CA ASP A 35 -5.24 -15.60 6.22
C ASP A 35 -4.30 -15.06 5.13
N ILE A 36 -4.76 -14.07 4.37
CA ILE A 36 -3.94 -13.38 3.36
C ILE A 36 -2.76 -12.66 4.02
N ALA A 37 -2.96 -11.99 5.16
CA ALA A 37 -1.90 -11.35 5.94
C ALA A 37 -0.82 -12.36 6.35
N SER A 38 -1.27 -13.50 6.85
CA SER A 38 -0.41 -14.59 7.31
C SER A 38 0.36 -15.25 6.15
N LEU A 39 -0.31 -15.51 5.02
CA LEU A 39 0.28 -16.10 3.83
C LEU A 39 1.41 -15.23 3.25
N LEU A 40 1.18 -13.92 3.20
CA LEU A 40 2.08 -12.95 2.57
C LEU A 40 3.11 -12.36 3.55
N LYS A 41 2.97 -12.62 4.85
CA LYS A 41 3.77 -12.03 5.94
C LYS A 41 3.80 -10.50 5.84
N VAL A 42 2.62 -9.88 5.70
CA VAL A 42 2.47 -8.42 5.61
C VAL A 42 1.41 -7.93 6.60
N GLY A 43 1.60 -6.70 7.08
CA GLY A 43 0.62 -6.07 7.97
C GLY A 43 -0.72 -5.75 7.29
N PRO A 44 -1.77 -5.42 8.06
CA PRO A 44 -3.13 -5.21 7.55
C PRO A 44 -3.24 -4.17 6.43
N SER A 45 -2.43 -3.10 6.50
CA SER A 45 -2.38 -2.07 5.46
C SER A 45 -1.79 -2.59 4.14
N GLY A 46 -0.78 -3.47 4.21
CA GLY A 46 -0.20 -4.10 3.03
C GLY A 46 -1.20 -5.02 2.32
N VAL A 47 -1.94 -5.81 3.09
CA VAL A 47 -3.01 -6.68 2.57
C VAL A 47 -4.06 -5.88 1.80
N ARG A 48 -4.51 -4.73 2.33
CA ARG A 48 -5.47 -3.87 1.62
C ARG A 48 -4.95 -3.43 0.24
N GLY A 49 -3.66 -3.15 0.12
CA GLY A 49 -3.04 -2.84 -1.17
C GLY A 49 -3.21 -3.99 -2.17
N TYR A 50 -2.76 -5.18 -1.80
CA TYR A 50 -2.88 -6.36 -2.66
C TYR A 50 -4.33 -6.70 -3.04
N ILE A 51 -5.27 -6.60 -2.08
CA ILE A 51 -6.69 -6.83 -2.34
C ILE A 51 -7.22 -5.80 -3.33
N ASN A 52 -6.95 -4.51 -3.12
CA ASN A 52 -7.43 -3.46 -4.00
C ASN A 52 -6.86 -3.59 -5.41
N ASP A 53 -5.57 -3.92 -5.51
CA ASP A 53 -4.89 -4.13 -6.79
C ASP A 53 -5.52 -5.29 -7.58
N LEU A 54 -5.71 -6.45 -6.94
CA LEU A 54 -6.26 -7.63 -7.58
C LEU A 54 -7.77 -7.51 -7.85
N ARG A 55 -8.52 -6.82 -6.99
CA ARG A 55 -9.94 -6.50 -7.26
C ARG A 55 -10.09 -5.50 -8.39
N GLY A 56 -9.28 -4.44 -8.42
CA GLY A 56 -9.28 -3.45 -9.49
C GLY A 56 -8.88 -4.06 -10.83
N ALA A 57 -8.00 -5.06 -10.81
CA ALA A 57 -7.63 -5.87 -11.95
C ALA A 57 -8.70 -6.89 -12.38
N GLY A 58 -9.78 -7.08 -11.62
CA GLY A 58 -10.80 -8.10 -11.89
C GLY A 58 -10.34 -9.54 -11.62
N VAL A 59 -9.24 -9.73 -10.89
CA VAL A 59 -8.64 -11.05 -10.61
C VAL A 59 -9.37 -11.77 -9.48
N MET A 60 -9.73 -11.01 -8.44
CA MET A 60 -10.41 -11.53 -7.25
C MET A 60 -11.70 -10.77 -6.95
N GLY A 61 -12.58 -11.42 -6.21
CA GLY A 61 -13.88 -10.91 -5.77
C GLY A 61 -14.13 -11.18 -4.31
N ILE A 62 -15.29 -10.70 -3.82
CA ILE A 62 -15.81 -11.08 -2.51
C ILE A 62 -16.79 -12.21 -2.75
N ALA A 63 -16.52 -13.39 -2.19
CA ALA A 63 -17.40 -14.54 -2.31
C ALA A 63 -18.63 -14.39 -1.39
N ARG A 64 -18.36 -14.03 -0.13
CA ARG A 64 -19.35 -13.89 0.93
C ARG A 64 -18.80 -13.07 2.08
N TYR A 65 -19.69 -12.71 2.99
CA TYR A 65 -19.33 -12.16 4.27
C TYR A 65 -19.66 -13.15 5.39
N VAL A 66 -18.82 -13.21 6.41
CA VAL A 66 -18.97 -14.06 7.62
C VAL A 66 -19.02 -13.18 8.85
N ASP A 67 -19.68 -13.67 9.90
CA ASP A 67 -19.82 -12.97 11.19
C ASP A 67 -20.43 -11.57 11.07
N GLY A 68 -21.38 -11.43 10.14
CA GLY A 68 -22.22 -10.25 10.05
C GLY A 68 -23.14 -10.12 11.26
N THR A 69 -23.45 -8.88 11.63
CA THR A 69 -24.52 -8.58 12.59
C THR A 69 -25.67 -7.87 11.86
N ALA A 70 -26.81 -7.68 12.51
CA ALA A 70 -27.95 -6.97 11.93
C ALA A 70 -27.61 -5.56 11.37
N TYR A 71 -26.52 -4.96 11.85
CA TYR A 71 -26.08 -3.61 11.48
C TYR A 71 -24.72 -3.58 10.76
N ALA A 72 -24.06 -4.72 10.55
CA ALA A 72 -22.74 -4.77 9.91
C ALA A 72 -22.59 -6.01 9.02
N LEU A 73 -22.12 -5.80 7.79
CA LEU A 73 -21.92 -6.88 6.80
C LEU A 73 -20.96 -7.99 7.27
N GLY A 74 -20.10 -7.74 8.26
CA GLY A 74 -19.13 -8.73 8.76
C GLY A 74 -17.81 -8.74 8.01
N ARG A 75 -17.07 -9.84 8.15
CA ARG A 75 -15.74 -10.07 7.55
C ARG A 75 -15.88 -10.60 6.14
N ALA A 76 -15.15 -10.00 5.20
CA ALA A 76 -15.20 -10.40 3.79
C ALA A 76 -14.28 -11.60 3.53
N VAL A 77 -14.81 -12.58 2.80
CA VAL A 77 -14.07 -13.73 2.27
C VAL A 77 -13.85 -13.52 0.78
N TYR A 78 -12.61 -13.72 0.33
CA TYR A 78 -12.19 -13.47 -1.04
C TYR A 78 -12.04 -14.77 -1.82
N CYS A 79 -12.42 -14.73 -3.09
CA CYS A 79 -12.24 -15.82 -4.06
C CYS A 79 -11.62 -15.31 -5.35
N ILE A 80 -11.11 -16.24 -6.15
CA ILE A 80 -10.68 -15.97 -7.51
C ILE A 80 -11.89 -15.87 -8.45
N LEU A 81 -11.88 -14.90 -9.38
CA LEU A 81 -12.99 -14.69 -10.34
C LEU A 81 -12.72 -15.26 -11.74
N MET A 82 -11.52 -15.82 -11.94
CA MET A 82 -11.05 -16.33 -13.22
C MET A 82 -11.01 -17.86 -13.22
N ASP A 83 -11.20 -18.44 -14.39
CA ASP A 83 -11.01 -19.87 -14.60
C ASP A 83 -9.51 -20.26 -14.53
N ALA A 84 -9.24 -21.56 -14.51
CA ALA A 84 -7.87 -22.06 -14.38
C ALA A 84 -6.96 -21.65 -15.56
N GLU A 85 -7.52 -21.52 -16.76
CA GLU A 85 -6.80 -21.15 -17.98
C GLU A 85 -6.42 -19.66 -17.98
N GLN A 86 -7.37 -18.79 -17.63
CA GLN A 86 -7.18 -17.37 -17.42
C GLN A 86 -6.18 -17.09 -16.30
N ALA A 87 -6.21 -17.89 -15.22
CA ALA A 87 -5.24 -17.77 -14.14
C ALA A 87 -3.83 -18.16 -14.57
N ALA A 88 -3.68 -19.23 -15.35
CA ALA A 88 -2.39 -19.61 -15.94
C ALA A 88 -1.87 -18.50 -16.87
N ALA A 89 -2.72 -17.94 -17.74
CA ALA A 89 -2.38 -16.84 -18.62
C ALA A 89 -2.00 -15.57 -17.84
N TYR A 90 -2.71 -15.26 -16.76
CA TYR A 90 -2.41 -14.13 -15.88
C TYR A 90 -1.05 -14.30 -15.18
N LEU A 91 -0.76 -15.48 -14.64
CA LEU A 91 0.52 -15.81 -14.01
C LEU A 91 1.69 -15.76 -15.00
N ALA A 92 1.48 -16.24 -16.24
CA ALA A 92 2.46 -16.14 -17.31
C ALA A 92 2.73 -14.67 -17.68
N GLY A 93 1.68 -13.85 -17.79
CA GLY A 93 1.81 -12.42 -18.04
C GLY A 93 2.53 -11.68 -16.91
N LEU A 94 2.32 -12.09 -15.65
CA LEU A 94 3.08 -11.54 -14.52
C LEU A 94 4.58 -11.86 -14.59
N ALA A 95 4.96 -13.03 -15.10
CA ALA A 95 6.36 -13.39 -15.29
C ALA A 95 7.04 -12.60 -16.41
N ALA A 96 6.26 -12.15 -17.41
CA ALA A 96 6.75 -11.35 -18.52
C ALA A 96 6.85 -9.84 -18.20
N LEU A 97 6.33 -9.38 -17.06
CA LEU A 97 6.38 -7.97 -16.68
C LEU A 97 7.82 -7.52 -16.36
N PRO A 98 8.23 -6.32 -16.82
CA PRO A 98 9.52 -5.77 -16.45
C PRO A 98 9.56 -5.52 -14.94
N VAL A 99 10.50 -6.18 -14.26
CA VAL A 99 10.75 -5.97 -12.85
C VAL A 99 11.42 -4.62 -12.68
N ALA A 100 10.77 -3.72 -11.95
CA ALA A 100 11.42 -2.48 -11.54
C ALA A 100 12.60 -2.84 -10.64
N ARG A 101 13.84 -2.56 -11.10
CA ARG A 101 15.00 -2.60 -10.20
C ARG A 101 14.67 -1.67 -9.03
N ALA A 102 15.06 -2.06 -7.81
CA ALA A 102 15.02 -1.16 -6.67
C ALA A 102 15.82 0.09 -7.07
N GLY A 103 15.11 1.14 -7.45
CA GLY A 103 15.69 2.43 -7.68
C GLY A 103 16.18 2.89 -6.33
N GLY A 104 17.46 2.65 -6.04
CA GLY A 104 18.17 3.20 -4.89
C GLY A 104 18.32 4.71 -5.04
N GLY A 105 17.23 5.41 -5.31
CA GLY A 105 17.15 6.84 -5.08
C GLY A 105 17.27 7.00 -3.58
N ARG A 106 18.45 7.44 -3.14
CA ARG A 106 18.71 7.74 -1.73
C ARG A 106 17.54 8.57 -1.23
N SER A 107 16.89 8.11 -0.16
CA SER A 107 15.79 8.90 0.41
C SER A 107 16.33 10.29 0.74
N GLY A 108 15.52 11.34 0.65
CA GLY A 108 15.95 12.68 1.08
C GLY A 108 16.52 12.68 2.50
N LEU A 109 16.10 11.71 3.33
CA LEU A 109 16.65 11.41 4.65
C LEU A 109 18.09 10.90 4.61
N GLU A 110 18.42 9.96 3.73
CA GLU A 110 19.79 9.44 3.56
C GLU A 110 20.75 10.51 3.04
N VAL A 111 20.26 11.43 2.19
CA VAL A 111 21.04 12.58 1.73
C VAL A 111 21.25 13.56 2.89
N ALA A 112 20.21 13.85 3.67
CA ALA A 112 20.30 14.72 4.84
C ALA A 112 21.12 14.13 6.00
N ALA A 113 21.17 12.80 6.15
CA ALA A 113 21.94 12.13 7.19
C ALA A 113 23.46 12.13 6.92
N ARG A 114 23.88 12.44 5.69
CA ARG A 114 25.29 12.61 5.32
C ARG A 114 25.77 14.05 5.44
N ASP A 115 24.88 14.98 5.80
CA ASP A 115 25.25 16.35 6.10
C ASP A 115 26.07 16.36 7.40
N PRO A 116 27.37 16.70 7.37
CA PRO A 116 28.22 16.68 8.55
C PRO A 116 27.80 17.70 9.61
N SER A 117 26.89 18.63 9.28
CA SER A 117 26.28 19.55 10.25
C SER A 117 25.08 18.96 11.00
N ARG A 118 24.57 17.80 10.58
CA ARG A 118 23.40 17.12 11.18
C ARG A 118 23.85 15.89 11.96
N HIS A 119 23.94 16.02 13.28
CA HIS A 119 24.18 14.89 14.18
C HIS A 119 22.85 14.37 14.74
N PHE A 120 22.58 13.08 14.56
CA PHE A 120 21.48 12.40 15.23
C PHE A 120 22.05 11.65 16.43
N HIS A 121 21.70 12.08 17.65
CA HIS A 121 21.96 11.32 18.86
C HIS A 121 20.81 10.32 19.04
N ILE A 122 21.06 9.05 18.74
CA ILE A 122 20.15 7.96 19.10
C ILE A 122 20.67 7.38 20.41
N LEU A 123 19.92 7.54 21.50
CA LEU A 123 20.26 6.94 22.77
C LEU A 123 19.93 5.44 22.72
N ARG A 124 20.67 4.62 23.47
CA ARG A 124 20.57 3.14 23.45
C ARG A 124 19.16 2.61 23.79
N ASP A 125 18.32 3.44 24.40
CA ASP A 125 16.98 3.09 24.88
C ASP A 125 15.85 3.65 24.00
N ASP A 126 16.15 4.27 22.84
CA ASP A 126 15.12 4.88 21.99
C ASP A 126 14.28 3.83 21.25
N GLU A 127 12.96 3.82 21.49
CA GLU A 127 12.00 3.02 20.74
C GLU A 127 11.63 3.67 19.39
N PRO A 128 11.43 2.88 18.32
CA PRO A 128 10.93 3.40 17.05
C PRO A 128 9.53 4.02 17.19
N TYR A 129 9.44 5.34 17.24
CA TYR A 129 8.17 6.06 17.24
C TYR A 129 7.80 6.57 15.85
N SER A 130 6.63 6.16 15.34
CA SER A 130 6.12 6.66 14.06
C SER A 130 5.49 8.05 14.25
N VAL A 131 6.18 9.10 13.79
CA VAL A 131 5.60 10.45 13.75
C VAL A 131 4.63 10.55 12.57
N ARG A 132 3.35 10.82 12.85
CA ARG A 132 2.36 11.12 11.81
C ARG A 132 2.60 12.54 11.30
N VAL A 133 3.31 12.66 10.19
CA VAL A 133 3.51 13.95 9.53
C VAL A 133 2.21 14.36 8.84
N SER A 134 1.60 15.46 9.30
CA SER A 134 0.45 16.07 8.63
C SER A 134 0.85 16.52 7.24
N ARG A 135 0.04 16.18 6.23
CA ARG A 135 0.20 16.67 4.84
C ARG A 135 -0.51 18.01 4.60
N LYS A 136 -1.14 18.58 5.63
CA LYS A 136 -1.80 19.88 5.49
C LYS A 136 -0.74 20.97 5.27
N PRO A 137 -1.02 21.97 4.42
CA PRO A 137 -0.12 23.11 4.26
C PRO A 137 0.18 23.73 5.63
N THR A 138 1.45 24.01 5.89
CA THR A 138 1.87 24.64 7.15
C THR A 138 1.31 26.06 7.21
N ALA A 139 0.21 26.24 7.96
CA ALA A 139 -0.36 27.54 8.26
C ALA A 139 0.14 28.02 9.63
N ARG A 140 0.37 29.33 9.75
CA ARG A 140 0.61 29.95 11.06
C ARG A 140 -0.69 29.92 11.86
N ASP A 141 -0.55 29.76 13.18
CA ASP A 141 -1.66 29.94 14.10
C ASP A 141 -2.28 31.35 13.96
N PRO A 142 -3.60 31.54 14.14
CA PRO A 142 -4.26 32.83 13.98
C PRO A 142 -3.68 33.97 14.83
N LEU A 143 -3.27 33.71 16.08
CA LEU A 143 -2.67 34.75 16.94
C LEU A 143 -1.28 35.16 16.44
N VAL A 144 -0.50 34.17 16.00
CA VAL A 144 0.83 34.40 15.41
C VAL A 144 0.69 35.11 14.06
N ALA A 145 -0.33 34.77 13.26
CA ALA A 145 -0.62 35.43 11.99
C ALA A 145 -1.07 36.88 12.17
N ALA A 146 -1.80 37.19 13.24
CA ALA A 146 -2.17 38.56 13.58
C ALA A 146 -0.95 39.41 13.97
N LEU A 147 0.02 38.83 14.66
CA LEU A 147 1.20 39.56 15.14
C LEU A 147 2.34 39.65 14.11
N PHE A 148 2.51 38.63 13.26
CA PHE A 148 3.65 38.49 12.34
C PHE A 148 3.27 38.32 10.87
N GLY A 149 2.00 38.47 10.53
CA GLY A 149 1.47 38.25 9.18
C GLY A 149 1.25 36.78 8.82
N ALA A 150 0.49 36.53 7.76
CA ALA A 150 0.17 35.19 7.29
C ALA A 150 1.43 34.41 6.84
N GLY A 151 1.44 33.10 7.09
CA GLY A 151 2.56 32.24 6.68
C GLY A 151 2.61 32.02 5.16
N PRO A 152 3.73 31.50 4.62
CA PRO A 152 3.94 31.34 3.17
C PRO A 152 2.88 30.47 2.47
N ALA A 153 2.20 29.57 3.20
CA ALA A 153 1.08 28.79 2.65
C ALA A 153 -0.16 29.63 2.28
N ALA A 154 -0.28 30.86 2.78
CA ALA A 154 -1.40 31.76 2.49
C ALA A 154 -1.10 32.77 1.37
N MET A 155 0.15 32.89 0.91
CA MET A 155 0.57 33.89 -0.06
C MET A 155 0.37 33.45 -1.53
N GLY A 156 -0.22 32.27 -1.76
CA GLY A 156 -0.55 31.75 -3.09
C GLY A 156 -2.03 31.90 -3.50
N ALA A 157 -2.82 32.65 -2.73
CA ALA A 157 -4.26 32.83 -2.99
C ALA A 157 -4.67 34.30 -2.99
N ARG A 158 -3.90 35.17 -3.67
CA ARG A 158 -4.37 36.49 -4.11
C ARG A 158 -3.84 36.75 -5.52
N ALA A 159 -4.77 37.00 -6.43
CA ALA A 159 -4.55 37.57 -7.76
C ALA A 159 -3.93 38.96 -7.66
#